data_AF-A0AAN8QUN0-F1
#
_entry.id   AF-A0AAN8QUN0-F1
#
_cell.length_a   1.000
_cell.length_b   1.000
_cell.length_c   1.000
_cell.angle_alpha   90.00
_cell.angle_beta   90.00
_cell.angle_gamma   90.00
#
_symmetry.space_group_name_H-M   'P 1'
#
loop_
_entity.id
_entity.type
_entity.pdbx_description
1 polymer ?
#
loop_
_entity_poly.entity_id
_entity_poly.type
_entity_poly.pdbx_seq_one_letter_code
_entity_poly.pdbx_strand_id
1 'polypeptide(L)'
;MHTFPIPSPIDIPTDPGQTLLSLAYCQRFAIDWRPGQRLLVFLKTASRVCNLGVEEGYPSKGTATLISVRRDGELVDNAVLQPPQKTPSLTEWLEFLSSSPYI
;
A
#
# COMPACT_ATOMS: atom_id res chain seq x y z
N MET A 1 49.54 7.38 1.74
CA MET A 1 48.61 8.07 0.81
C MET A 1 47.42 7.16 0.61
N HIS A 2 46.23 7.61 1.04
CA HIS A 2 44.92 7.42 0.40
C HIS A 2 43.86 7.93 1.39
N THR A 3 43.62 9.24 1.30
CA THR A 3 42.51 9.93 1.95
C THR A 3 41.24 9.54 1.19
N PHE A 4 40.31 8.87 1.87
CA PHE A 4 38.97 8.64 1.34
C PHE A 4 38.20 9.97 1.32
N PRO A 5 37.53 10.34 0.22
CA PRO A 5 36.77 11.57 0.16
C PRO A 5 35.53 11.46 1.06
N ILE A 6 35.36 12.45 1.93
CA ILE A 6 34.13 12.65 2.71
C ILE A 6 33.05 13.09 1.72
N PRO A 7 31.88 12.44 1.64
CA PRO A 7 30.82 12.88 0.75
C PRO A 7 30.26 14.24 1.21
N SER A 8 30.10 15.16 0.25
CA SER A 8 29.55 16.51 0.45
C SER A 8 28.12 16.47 1.00
N PRO A 9 27.70 17.45 1.82
CA PRO A 9 26.40 17.48 2.52
C PRO A 9 25.18 17.80 1.64
N ILE A 10 25.25 17.61 0.31
CA ILE A 10 24.23 18.10 -0.64
C ILE A 10 23.22 17.02 -1.06
N ASP A 11 23.45 15.74 -0.73
CA ASP A 11 22.54 14.64 -1.04
C ASP A 11 22.02 13.94 0.22
N ILE A 12 21.57 14.73 1.21
CA ILE A 12 20.74 14.19 2.28
C ILE A 12 19.37 14.83 2.09
N PRO A 13 18.34 14.10 1.60
CA PRO A 13 16.97 14.61 1.66
C PRO A 13 16.62 14.84 3.13
N THR A 14 16.71 16.11 3.54
CA THR A 14 16.53 16.60 4.90
C THR A 14 15.04 16.78 5.16
N ASP A 15 14.30 15.67 5.19
CA ASP A 15 12.97 15.67 5.81
C ASP A 15 12.79 14.38 6.61
N PRO A 16 13.17 14.37 7.91
CA PRO A 16 12.91 13.22 8.78
C PRO A 16 11.41 12.92 8.90
N GLY A 17 10.52 13.87 8.59
CA GLY A 17 9.06 13.68 8.58
C GLY A 17 8.57 12.73 7.47
N GLN A 18 9.11 12.83 6.26
CA GLN A 18 8.71 12.01 5.12
C GLN A 18 9.24 10.57 5.21
N THR A 19 10.46 10.38 5.73
CA THR A 19 11.00 9.03 5.99
C THR A 19 10.30 8.36 7.18
N LEU A 20 9.93 9.12 8.21
CA LEU A 20 9.12 8.60 9.31
C LEU A 20 7.70 8.27 8.89
N LEU A 21 7.07 9.07 8.02
CA LEU A 21 5.77 8.74 7.46
C LEU A 21 5.83 7.47 6.60
N SER A 22 6.88 7.29 5.79
CA SER A 22 7.02 6.09 4.96
C SER A 22 7.29 4.83 5.79
N LEU A 23 8.06 4.91 6.88
CA LEU A 23 8.30 3.79 7.79
C LEU A 23 7.11 3.51 8.72
N ALA A 24 6.44 4.55 9.22
CA ALA A 24 5.28 4.41 10.10
C ALA A 24 4.06 3.84 9.37
N TYR A 25 3.90 4.12 8.08
CA TYR A 25 2.80 3.57 7.29
C TYR A 25 2.92 2.05 7.11
N CYS A 26 4.12 1.55 6.86
CA CYS A 26 4.38 0.11 6.75
C CYS A 26 4.25 -0.64 8.10
N GLN A 27 4.36 0.05 9.24
CA GLN A 27 4.16 -0.57 10.56
C GLN A 27 2.69 -0.71 10.96
N ARG A 28 1.77 0.02 10.33
CA ARG A 28 0.33 -0.01 10.70
C ARG A 28 -0.44 -1.14 10.02
N PHE A 29 0.05 -1.66 8.91
CA PHE A 29 -0.73 -2.50 8.01
C PHE A 29 0.07 -3.72 7.60
N ALA A 30 -0.49 -4.91 7.83
CA ALA A 30 0.11 -6.14 7.35
C ALA A 30 -0.16 -6.25 5.84
N ILE A 31 0.83 -5.87 5.03
CA ILE A 31 0.71 -5.82 3.57
C ILE A 31 1.74 -6.75 2.96
N ASP A 32 1.30 -7.62 2.05
CA ASP A 32 2.13 -8.50 1.24
C ASP A 32 2.05 -8.04 -0.23
N TRP A 33 3.13 -7.46 -0.73
CA TRP A 33 3.23 -7.03 -2.13
C TRP A 33 3.86 -8.13 -2.99
N ARG A 34 3.15 -8.55 -4.04
CA ARG A 34 3.58 -9.60 -4.97
C ARG A 34 3.84 -9.00 -6.34
N PRO A 35 5.09 -8.57 -6.64
CA PRO A 35 5.40 -7.92 -7.92
C PRO A 35 5.15 -8.82 -9.13
N GLY A 36 5.36 -10.14 -8.99
CA GLY A 36 5.10 -11.11 -10.06
C GLY A 36 3.63 -11.30 -10.43
N GLN A 37 2.71 -10.93 -9.53
CA GLN A 37 1.25 -10.98 -9.76
C GLN A 37 0.63 -9.58 -9.79
N ARG A 38 1.44 -8.54 -9.55
CA ARG A 38 1.02 -7.14 -9.30
C ARG A 38 -0.14 -7.05 -8.32
N LEU A 39 -0.05 -7.88 -7.29
CA LEU A 39 -1.09 -8.04 -6.29
C LEU A 39 -0.57 -7.55 -4.96
N LEU A 40 -1.33 -6.68 -4.31
CA LEU A 40 -1.12 -6.24 -2.95
C LEU A 40 -2.17 -6.89 -2.05
N VAL A 41 -1.72 -7.74 -1.14
CA VAL A 41 -2.57 -8.40 -0.18
C VAL A 41 -2.50 -7.64 1.14
N PHE A 42 -3.59 -6.98 1.50
CA PHE A 42 -3.76 -6.26 2.75
C PHE A 42 -4.47 -7.13 3.77
N LEU A 43 -3.78 -7.50 4.84
CA LEU A 43 -4.33 -8.21 5.99
C LEU A 43 -4.69 -7.20 7.07
N LYS A 44 -5.99 -6.98 7.25
CA LYS A 44 -6.50 -6.13 8.31
C LYS A 44 -6.53 -6.86 9.64
N THR A 45 -6.98 -8.12 9.64
CA THR A 45 -6.98 -9.03 10.79
C THR A 45 -6.72 -10.46 10.32
N ALA A 46 -6.53 -11.41 11.24
CA ALA A 46 -6.31 -12.82 10.90
C ALA A 46 -7.42 -13.43 10.03
N SER A 47 -8.66 -12.95 10.19
CA SER A 47 -9.80 -13.38 9.38
C SER A 47 -10.06 -12.46 8.18
N ARG A 48 -9.37 -11.33 8.00
CA ARG A 48 -9.79 -10.33 7.00
C ARG A 48 -8.65 -9.89 6.09
N VAL A 49 -8.78 -10.27 4.83
CA VAL A 49 -7.74 -10.17 3.81
C VAL A 49 -8.31 -9.51 2.55
N CYS A 50 -7.71 -8.43 2.08
CA CYS A 50 -8.11 -7.72 0.88
C CYS A 50 -7.02 -7.86 -0.18
N ASN A 51 -7.40 -8.20 -1.40
CA ASN A 51 -6.49 -8.39 -2.53
C ASN A 51 -6.71 -7.23 -3.50
N LEU A 52 -5.70 -6.40 -3.65
CA LEU A 52 -5.69 -5.23 -4.52
C LEU A 52 -4.80 -5.53 -5.72
N GLY A 53 -5.34 -5.37 -6.91
CA GLY A 53 -4.63 -5.48 -8.16
C GLY A 53 -4.07 -4.12 -8.52
N VAL A 54 -2.85 -4.11 -9.02
CA VAL A 54 -2.17 -2.90 -9.44
C VAL A 54 -1.85 -3.03 -10.91
N GLU A 55 -2.34 -2.09 -11.70
CA GLU A 55 -2.09 -2.10 -13.13
C GLU A 55 -0.65 -1.72 -13.49
N GLU A 56 -0.25 -2.09 -14.71
CA GLU A 56 1.05 -1.74 -15.24
C GLU A 56 1.22 -0.22 -15.31
N GLY A 57 2.37 0.27 -14.86
CA GLY A 57 2.66 1.69 -14.84
C GLY A 57 2.16 2.42 -13.60
N TYR A 58 1.55 1.75 -12.60
CA TYR A 58 1.33 2.36 -11.29
C TYR A 58 2.69 2.71 -10.63
N PRO A 59 2.83 3.86 -9.95
CA PRO A 59 1.83 4.89 -9.67
C PRO A 59 1.63 5.95 -10.77
N SER A 60 2.39 5.93 -11.86
CA SER A 60 2.40 7.01 -12.87
C SER A 60 1.28 6.94 -13.92
N LYS A 61 0.80 5.74 -14.27
CA LYS A 61 -0.22 5.46 -15.32
C LYS A 61 -1.17 4.30 -14.98
N GLY A 62 -0.83 3.48 -14.00
CA GLY A 62 -1.67 2.37 -13.57
C GLY A 62 -2.60 2.77 -12.42
N THR A 63 -3.66 2.01 -12.23
CA THR A 63 -4.63 2.19 -11.14
C THR A 63 -4.54 1.04 -10.15
N ALA A 64 -4.90 1.30 -8.89
CA ALA A 64 -5.14 0.25 -7.90
C ALA A 64 -6.64 -0.06 -7.86
N THR A 65 -6.98 -1.35 -7.95
CA THR A 65 -8.37 -1.82 -7.89
C THR A 65 -8.49 -2.98 -6.92
N LEU A 66 -9.61 -3.05 -6.20
CA LEU A 66 -9.89 -4.17 -5.31
C LEU A 66 -10.37 -5.36 -6.14
N ILE A 67 -9.61 -6.45 -6.08
CA ILE A 67 -9.90 -7.69 -6.83
C ILE A 67 -10.81 -8.60 -6.03
N SER A 68 -10.52 -8.75 -4.74
CA SER A 68 -11.26 -9.68 -3.87
C SER A 68 -11.05 -9.36 -2.41
N VAL A 69 -12.11 -9.48 -1.62
CA VAL A 69 -12.03 -9.42 -0.15
C VAL A 69 -12.37 -10.79 0.38
N ARG A 70 -11.61 -11.25 1.36
CA ARG A 70 -11.84 -12.48 2.09
C ARG A 70 -12.12 -12.15 3.54
N ARG A 71 -13.19 -12.73 4.08
CA ARG A 71 -13.58 -12.67 5.48
C ARG A 71 -13.75 -14.09 5.99
N ASP A 72 -13.00 -14.44 7.02
CA ASP A 72 -12.93 -15.77 7.62
C ASP A 72 -12.64 -16.89 6.60
N GLY A 73 -11.86 -16.55 5.56
CA GLY A 73 -11.60 -17.46 4.44
C GLY A 73 -12.66 -17.45 3.33
N GLU A 74 -13.84 -16.88 3.57
CA GLU A 74 -14.90 -16.75 2.57
C GLU A 74 -14.72 -15.50 1.71
N LEU A 75 -15.03 -15.60 0.42
CA LEU A 75 -14.97 -14.49 -0.52
C LEU A 75 -16.19 -13.58 -0.31
N VAL A 76 -15.95 -12.32 -0.01
CA VAL A 76 -16.99 -11.30 0.21
C VAL A 76 -17.13 -10.45 -1.04
N ASP A 77 -18.37 -10.10 -1.37
CA ASP A 77 -18.68 -9.13 -2.41
C ASP A 77 -17.93 -7.81 -2.18
N ASN A 78 -16.99 -7.53 -3.07
CA ASN A 78 -16.18 -6.32 -3.03
C ASN A 78 -16.84 -5.15 -3.78
N ALA A 79 -17.94 -5.39 -4.51
CA ALA A 79 -18.66 -4.37 -5.26
C ALA A 79 -19.18 -3.23 -4.37
N VAL A 80 -19.50 -3.53 -3.10
CA VAL A 80 -19.94 -2.53 -2.10
C VAL A 80 -18.77 -1.85 -1.38
N LEU A 81 -17.54 -2.33 -1.62
CA LEU A 81 -16.32 -1.88 -0.95
C LEU A 81 -15.47 -1.05 -1.92
N GLN A 82 -16.11 -0.15 -2.66
CA GLN A 82 -15.43 0.78 -3.53
C GLN A 82 -15.33 2.15 -2.87
N PRO A 83 -14.12 2.74 -2.78
CA PRO A 83 -13.98 4.11 -2.33
C PRO A 83 -14.73 5.05 -3.30
N PRO A 84 -15.20 6.22 -2.82
CA PRO A 84 -15.95 7.18 -3.64
C PRO A 84 -15.11 7.81 -4.76
N GLN A 85 -13.79 7.60 -4.75
CA GLN A 85 -12.88 8.15 -5.74
C GLN A 85 -12.78 7.30 -7.00
N LYS A 86 -12.71 7.98 -8.14
CA LYS A 86 -12.68 7.36 -9.47
C LYS A 86 -11.38 6.58 -9.75
N THR A 87 -10.26 7.02 -9.15
CA THR A 87 -8.93 6.41 -9.30
C THR A 87 -8.19 6.46 -7.96
N PRO A 88 -8.58 5.64 -6.98
CA PRO A 88 -8.00 5.70 -5.64
C PRO A 88 -6.56 5.23 -5.69
N SER A 89 -5.69 5.94 -4.98
CA SER A 89 -4.32 5.47 -4.78
C SER A 89 -4.32 4.25 -3.85
N LEU A 90 -3.25 3.45 -3.91
CA LEU A 90 -3.11 2.26 -3.06
C LEU A 90 -3.17 2.60 -1.56
N THR A 91 -2.60 3.75 -1.18
CA THR A 91 -2.70 4.31 0.17
C THR A 91 -4.14 4.57 0.58
N GLU A 92 -4.93 5.17 -0.30
CA GLU A 92 -6.33 5.51 -0.01
C GLU A 92 -7.21 4.27 0.04
N TRP A 93 -6.90 3.25 -0.77
CA TRP A 93 -7.48 1.94 -0.63
C TRP A 93 -7.23 1.37 0.77
N LEU A 94 -5.99 1.35 1.22
CA LEU A 94 -5.63 0.84 2.55
C LEU A 94 -6.31 1.63 3.67
N GLU A 95 -6.36 2.96 3.58
CA GLU A 95 -7.06 3.81 4.56
C GLU A 95 -8.57 3.55 4.56
N PHE A 96 -9.20 3.44 3.38
CA PHE A 96 -10.61 3.12 3.24
C PHE A 96 -10.93 1.74 3.81
N LEU A 97 -10.13 0.72 3.48
CA LEU A 97 -10.32 -0.65 3.97
C LEU A 97 -10.08 -0.73 5.50
N SER A 98 -9.10 0.03 6.00
CA SER A 98 -8.82 0.15 7.44
C SER A 98 -9.98 0.81 8.19
N SER A 99 -10.50 1.92 7.66
CA SER A 99 -11.59 2.69 8.27
C SER A 99 -12.95 2.02 8.14
N SER A 100 -13.15 1.20 7.10
CA SER A 100 -14.41 0.51 6.84
C SER A 100 -14.66 -0.60 7.86
N PRO A 101 -15.70 -0.52 8.72
CA PRO A 101 -16.02 -1.59 9.67
C PRO A 101 -16.63 -2.82 8.99
N TYR A 102 -17.08 -2.66 7.75
CA TYR A 102 -17.56 -3.74 6.88
C TYR A 102 -16.41 -4.61 6.38
N ILE A 103 -15.16 -4.17 6.55
CA ILE A 103 -13.93 -4.91 6.25
C ILE A 103 -13.12 -5.11 7.51
#